data_AF-A0A7V8W9F7-F1
#
_entry.id   AF-A0A7V8W9F7-F1
#
_cell.length_a   1.000
_cell.length_b   1.000
_cell.length_c   1.000
_cell.angle_alpha   90.00
_cell.angle_beta   90.00
_cell.angle_gamma   90.00
#
_symmetry.space_group_name_H-M   'P 1'
#
loop_
_entity.id
_entity.type
_entity.pdbx_description
1 polymer ?
#
loop_
_entity_poly.entity_id
_entity_poly.type
_entity_poly.pdbx_seq_one_letter_code
_entity_poly.pdbx_strand_id
1 'polypeptide(L)'
;MEPTASAAENPTVATRTEGGGLSVERRFTEPGTHPFDAVEWELRDAVIGDPADPAFEQREVEFPKAWSQNATNIVAQKYFRGRLDTPERESSVKQM
;
A
#
# COMPACT_ATOMS: atom_id res chain seq x y z
N MET A 1 24.77 59.82 -47.84
CA MET A 1 24.39 58.39 -47.84
C MET A 1 24.72 57.86 -46.45
N GLU A 2 23.72 57.78 -45.58
CA GLU A 2 23.80 57.00 -44.34
C GLU A 2 23.79 55.51 -44.69
N PRO A 3 24.53 54.66 -43.97
CA PRO A 3 24.15 53.28 -43.79
C PRO A 3 23.32 53.14 -42.50
N THR A 4 22.08 52.72 -42.69
CA THR A 4 21.12 52.29 -41.68
C THR A 4 21.47 50.89 -41.14
N ALA A 5 20.98 50.62 -39.92
CA ALA A 5 20.68 49.31 -39.32
C ALA A 5 21.86 48.46 -38.83
N SER A 6 21.75 47.71 -37.73
CA SER A 6 20.72 47.58 -36.69
C SER A 6 21.38 46.71 -35.61
N ALA A 7 21.20 47.04 -34.34
CA ALA A 7 21.70 46.24 -33.23
C ALA A 7 20.98 44.88 -33.22
N ALA A 8 21.75 43.79 -33.35
CA ALA A 8 21.22 42.45 -33.14
C ALA A 8 21.19 42.17 -31.63
N GLU A 9 20.03 42.32 -31.02
CA GLU A 9 19.74 41.84 -29.68
C GLU A 9 19.79 40.30 -29.69
N ASN A 10 20.70 39.73 -28.91
CA ASN A 10 20.78 38.29 -28.69
C ASN A 10 19.52 37.84 -27.93
N PRO A 11 18.79 36.79 -28.37
CA PRO A 11 17.65 36.32 -27.60
C PRO A 11 18.15 35.74 -26.28
N THR A 12 17.73 36.36 -25.17
CA THR A 12 17.87 35.83 -23.82
C THR A 12 17.25 34.44 -23.80
N VAL A 13 18.09 33.41 -23.73
CA VAL A 13 17.65 32.04 -23.48
C VAL A 13 16.94 32.06 -22.13
N ALA A 14 15.61 32.00 -22.15
CA ALA A 14 14.82 31.81 -20.96
C ALA A 14 15.29 30.50 -20.31
N THR A 15 15.97 30.62 -19.17
CA THR A 15 16.31 29.47 -18.33
C THR A 15 15.01 28.77 -17.99
N ARG A 16 14.80 27.57 -18.53
CA ARG A 16 13.72 26.69 -18.06
C ARG A 16 14.00 26.46 -16.58
N THR A 17 13.13 26.97 -15.72
CA THR A 17 13.15 26.65 -14.29
C THR A 17 13.29 25.14 -14.18
N GLU A 18 14.38 24.70 -13.54
CA GLU A 18 14.66 23.28 -13.35
C GLU A 18 13.42 22.64 -12.73
N GLY A 19 12.79 21.75 -13.49
CA GLY A 19 11.55 21.08 -13.11
C GLY A 19 11.82 20.18 -11.91
N GLY A 20 11.63 20.72 -10.71
CA GLY A 20 11.55 19.90 -9.51
C GLY A 20 10.41 18.91 -9.68
N GLY A 21 10.72 17.62 -9.61
CA GLY A 21 9.72 16.56 -9.63
C GLY A 21 8.73 16.67 -8.46
N LEU A 22 7.64 15.92 -8.54
CA LEU A 22 6.63 15.91 -7.49
C LEU A 22 7.23 15.44 -6.15
N SER A 23 7.19 16.30 -5.13
CA SER A 23 7.50 15.92 -3.75
C SER A 23 6.24 15.38 -3.07
N VAL A 24 6.29 14.13 -2.60
CA VAL A 24 5.20 13.52 -1.83
C VAL A 24 5.58 13.49 -0.35
N GLU A 25 4.78 14.14 0.47
CA GLU A 25 4.94 14.14 1.92
C GLU A 25 4.49 12.81 2.54
N ARG A 26 5.26 12.30 3.51
CA ARG A 26 4.88 11.13 4.31
C ARG A 26 3.91 11.56 5.41
N ARG A 27 2.79 10.84 5.58
CA ARG A 27 1.80 11.10 6.64
C ARG A 27 1.63 9.97 7.64
N PHE A 28 1.73 8.72 7.18
CA PHE A 28 1.49 7.52 7.98
C PHE A 28 2.71 6.61 8.06
N THR A 29 3.87 7.09 7.62
CA THR A 29 5.11 6.31 7.56
C THR A 29 6.28 7.14 8.04
N GLU A 30 7.23 6.48 8.67
CA GLU A 30 8.46 7.09 9.18
C GLU A 30 9.67 6.66 8.33
N PRO A 31 10.63 7.56 8.06
CA PRO A 31 11.85 7.19 7.37
C PRO A 31 12.61 6.09 8.13
N GLY A 32 12.99 5.01 7.43
CA GLY A 32 13.76 3.91 8.02
C GLY A 32 12.94 2.82 8.70
N THR A 33 11.63 3.01 8.89
CA THR A 33 10.73 1.99 9.46
C THR A 33 9.91 1.33 8.35
N HIS A 34 9.89 -0.01 8.32
CA HIS A 34 8.99 -0.70 7.41
C HIS A 34 7.54 -0.50 7.89
N PRO A 35 6.58 -0.15 7.02
CA PRO A 35 5.23 0.23 7.44
C PRO A 35 4.50 -0.86 8.24
N PHE A 36 4.77 -2.14 7.96
CA PHE A 36 4.17 -3.25 8.73
C PHE A 36 4.75 -3.39 10.15
N ASP A 37 5.95 -2.87 10.41
CA ASP A 37 6.55 -2.92 11.75
C ASP A 37 5.89 -1.90 12.69
N ALA A 38 5.26 -0.86 12.13
CA ALA A 38 4.50 0.14 12.88
C ALA A 38 3.07 -0.31 13.22
N VAL A 39 2.65 -1.50 12.79
CA VAL A 39 1.31 -2.05 13.03
C VAL A 39 1.38 -3.11 14.13
N GLU A 40 0.45 -3.08 15.09
CA GLU A 40 0.26 -4.20 16.03
C GLU A 40 -0.48 -5.34 15.33
N TRP A 41 0.04 -6.56 15.46
CA TRP A 41 -0.50 -7.76 14.83
C TRP A 41 -1.00 -8.77 15.86
N GLU A 42 -1.99 -9.56 15.50
CA GLU A 42 -2.45 -10.69 16.30
C GLU A 42 -2.90 -11.85 15.41
N LEU A 43 -2.86 -13.06 15.98
CA LEU A 43 -3.42 -14.26 15.39
C LEU A 43 -4.87 -14.41 15.84
N ARG A 44 -5.77 -14.68 14.89
CA ARG A 44 -7.18 -15.00 15.16
C ARG A 44 -7.64 -16.14 14.29
N ASP A 45 -8.77 -16.74 14.64
CA ASP A 45 -9.46 -17.69 13.77
C ASP A 45 -10.55 -16.98 12.98
N ALA A 46 -10.58 -17.21 11.66
CA ALA A 46 -11.63 -16.72 10.78
C ALA A 46 -12.72 -17.80 10.66
N VAL A 47 -13.76 -17.68 11.49
CA VAL A 47 -14.90 -18.59 11.50
C VAL A 47 -16.16 -17.84 11.07
N ILE A 48 -16.85 -18.39 10.07
CA ILE A 48 -18.09 -17.83 9.51
C ILE A 48 -19.17 -18.89 9.56
N GLY A 49 -20.30 -18.56 10.19
CA GLY A 49 -21.43 -19.48 10.35
C GLY A 49 -21.58 -19.94 11.80
N ASP A 50 -22.19 -21.11 11.98
CA ASP A 50 -22.33 -21.73 13.30
C ASP A 50 -20.98 -22.29 13.77
N PRO A 51 -20.56 -22.08 15.04
CA PRO A 51 -19.28 -22.59 15.53
C PRO A 51 -19.18 -24.13 15.55
N ALA A 52 -20.29 -24.86 15.60
CA ALA A 52 -20.30 -26.32 15.58
C ALA A 52 -20.26 -26.88 14.15
N ASP A 53 -20.77 -26.13 13.16
CA ASP A 53 -20.74 -26.46 11.73
C ASP A 53 -20.50 -25.20 10.90
N PRO A 54 -19.24 -24.72 10.83
CA PRO A 54 -18.92 -23.46 10.18
C PRO A 54 -18.99 -23.61 8.66
N ALA A 55 -19.58 -22.60 8.00
CA ALA A 55 -19.61 -22.52 6.53
C ALA A 55 -18.22 -22.20 5.95
N PHE A 56 -17.35 -21.57 6.75
CA PHE A 56 -15.95 -21.32 6.44
C PHE A 56 -15.15 -21.24 7.73
N GLU A 57 -13.97 -21.87 7.70
CA GLU A 57 -13.02 -21.84 8.80
C GLU A 57 -11.60 -21.74 8.25
N GLN A 58 -10.81 -20.81 8.78
CA GLN A 58 -9.36 -20.78 8.62
C GLN A 58 -8.74 -20.30 9.94
N ARG A 59 -7.93 -21.17 10.56
CA ARG A 59 -7.35 -20.92 11.89
C ARG A 59 -5.99 -20.25 11.81
N GLU A 60 -5.60 -19.62 12.93
CA GLU A 60 -4.26 -19.06 13.15
C GLU A 60 -3.85 -18.06 12.05
N VAL A 61 -4.78 -17.19 11.66
CA VAL A 61 -4.54 -16.17 10.63
C VAL A 61 -4.12 -14.83 11.26
N GLU A 62 -3.07 -14.23 10.71
CA GLU A 62 -2.45 -13.01 11.21
C GLU A 62 -3.05 -11.74 10.56
N PHE A 63 -3.56 -10.86 11.41
CA PHE A 63 -4.20 -9.60 11.02
C PHE A 63 -3.76 -8.44 11.91
N PRO A 64 -3.93 -7.19 11.45
CA PRO A 64 -3.78 -6.03 12.31
C PRO A 64 -4.77 -6.09 13.48
N LYS A 65 -4.28 -5.86 14.69
CA LYS A 65 -5.08 -5.87 15.91
C LYS A 65 -6.27 -4.91 15.88
N ALA A 66 -6.10 -3.78 15.20
CA ALA A 66 -7.15 -2.79 15.01
C ALA A 66 -8.34 -3.27 14.16
N TRP A 67 -8.22 -4.37 13.42
CA TRP A 67 -9.29 -4.89 12.57
C TRP A 67 -10.34 -5.65 13.38
N SER A 68 -11.60 -5.52 12.98
CA SER A 68 -12.69 -6.29 13.56
C SER A 68 -12.67 -7.76 13.10
N GLN A 69 -13.37 -8.62 13.83
CA GLN A 69 -13.60 -10.01 13.41
C GLN A 69 -14.28 -10.09 12.04
N ASN A 70 -15.19 -9.16 11.74
CA ASN A 70 -15.84 -9.13 10.43
C ASN A 70 -14.85 -8.84 9.28
N ALA A 71 -13.89 -7.92 9.49
CA ALA A 71 -12.85 -7.66 8.50
C ALA A 71 -11.94 -8.89 8.30
N THR A 72 -11.54 -9.53 9.42
CA THR A 72 -10.77 -10.79 9.43
C THR A 72 -11.48 -11.86 8.58
N ASN A 73 -12.78 -12.08 8.83
CA ASN A 73 -13.60 -13.05 8.13
C ASN A 73 -13.72 -12.75 6.62
N ILE A 74 -13.99 -11.49 6.25
CA ILE A 74 -14.12 -11.10 4.85
C ILE A 74 -12.80 -11.31 4.10
N VAL A 75 -11.68 -10.90 4.69
CA VAL A 75 -10.37 -10.99 4.05
C VAL A 75 -9.92 -12.44 3.91
N ALA A 76 -10.04 -13.23 4.97
CA ALA A 76 -9.69 -14.65 4.94
C ALA A 76 -10.54 -15.45 3.94
N GLN A 77 -11.84 -15.16 3.82
CA GLN A 77 -12.71 -15.90 2.90
C GLN A 77 -12.50 -15.49 1.44
N LYS A 78 -12.37 -14.17 1.16
CA LYS A 78 -12.47 -13.65 -0.21
C LYS A 78 -11.14 -13.30 -0.86
N TYR A 79 -10.12 -12.98 -0.06
CA TYR A 79 -8.90 -12.39 -0.58
C TYR A 79 -7.67 -13.26 -0.35
N PHE A 80 -7.61 -14.03 0.74
CA PHE A 80 -6.53 -15.00 0.93
C PHE A 80 -6.52 -16.02 -0.21
N ARG A 81 -5.39 -16.06 -0.91
CA ARG A 81 -5.14 -16.92 -2.06
C ARG A 81 -4.65 -18.29 -1.61
N GLY A 82 -4.77 -19.26 -2.51
CA GLY A 82 -4.47 -20.67 -2.24
C GLY A 82 -5.71 -21.45 -1.80
N ARG A 83 -5.63 -22.78 -1.92
CA ARG A 83 -6.73 -23.67 -1.53
C ARG A 83 -6.74 -23.83 0.00
N LEU A 84 -7.91 -23.95 0.61
CA LEU A 84 -8.01 -24.25 2.05
C LEU A 84 -7.22 -25.52 2.40
N ASP A 85 -6.61 -25.52 3.59
CA ASP A 85 -5.76 -26.60 4.12
C ASP A 85 -4.51 -26.94 3.29
N THR A 86 -4.05 -26.01 2.44
CA THR A 86 -2.77 -26.14 1.73
C THR A 86 -1.72 -25.18 2.30
N PRO A 87 -0.41 -25.52 2.27
CA PRO A 87 0.65 -24.62 2.72
C PRO A 87 0.77 -23.37 1.83
N GLU A 88 0.22 -23.40 0.62
CA GLU A 88 0.16 -22.28 -0.31
C GLU A 88 -0.94 -21.28 0.05
N ARG A 89 -1.82 -21.63 1.01
CA ARG A 89 -2.86 -20.72 1.50
C ARG A 89 -2.23 -19.58 2.29
N GLU A 90 -2.52 -18.35 1.88
CA GLU A 90 -2.15 -17.16 2.65
C GLU A 90 -2.83 -17.22 4.03
N SER A 91 -2.05 -16.97 5.08
CA SER A 91 -2.50 -16.92 6.46
C SER A 91 -2.20 -15.58 7.14
N SER A 92 -1.49 -14.66 6.47
CA SER A 92 -1.19 -13.32 6.99
C SER A 92 -1.41 -12.26 5.92
N VAL A 93 -1.94 -11.10 6.31
CA VAL A 93 -2.02 -9.92 5.42
C VAL A 93 -0.62 -9.48 4.95
N LYS A 94 0.45 -9.81 5.68
CA LYS A 94 1.82 -9.50 5.27
C LYS A 94 2.28 -10.30 4.05
N GLN A 95 1.60 -11.40 3.71
CA GLN A 95 1.93 -12.26 2.56
C GLN A 95 1.28 -11.81 1.25
N MET A 96 0.31 -10.88 1.33
CA MET A 96 -0.44 -10.34 0.20
C MET A 96 0.37 -9.27 -0.56
#